data_AF-A0A1R1A9A6-F1
#
_entry.id   AF-A0A1R1A9A6-F1
#
_cell.length_a   1.000
_cell.length_b   1.000
_cell.length_c   1.000
_cell.angle_alpha   90.00
_cell.angle_beta   90.00
_cell.angle_gamma   90.00
#
_symmetry.space_group_name_H-M   'P 1'
#
loop_
_entity.id
_entity.type
_entity.pdbx_description
1 polymer ?
#
loop_
_entity_poly.entity_id
_entity_poly.type
_entity_poly.pdbx_seq_one_letter_code
_entity_poly.pdbx_strand_id
1 'polypeptide(L)'
;MIIGNKSVVGSIDINEVLINDGAVPERVKIQVSSPAKGFIVTDRFDETEEKDYSFKDLNEVTIPTGTSPQAQTAKENKGKVTDADHTYALTIGDKQTIESITIKYNHLGISHKITISTIKVQ
;
A
#
# COMPACT_ATOMS: atom_id res chain seq x y z
N MET A 1 4.20 1.93 3.94
CA MET A 1 4.79 0.68 3.40
C MET A 1 4.42 0.56 1.94
N ILE A 2 5.36 0.28 1.03
CA ILE A 2 5.05 0.12 -0.41
C ILE A 2 4.45 -1.27 -0.64
N ILE A 3 3.36 -1.35 -1.39
CA ILE A 3 2.64 -2.57 -1.72
C ILE A 3 2.42 -2.66 -3.23
N GLY A 4 2.14 -3.85 -3.74
CA GLY A 4 1.86 -4.03 -5.17
C GLY A 4 1.53 -5.47 -5.53
N ASN A 5 1.03 -5.67 -6.74
CA ASN A 5 0.60 -6.97 -7.24
C ASN A 5 1.63 -7.53 -8.23
N LYS A 6 2.30 -8.61 -7.82
CA LYS A 6 3.26 -9.34 -8.67
C LYS A 6 2.59 -10.31 -9.65
N SER A 7 1.30 -10.58 -9.48
CA SER A 7 0.56 -11.48 -10.36
C SER A 7 0.43 -10.89 -11.76
N VAL A 8 0.40 -11.78 -12.75
CA VAL A 8 0.11 -11.45 -14.16
C VAL A 8 -1.39 -11.45 -14.46
N VAL A 9 -2.22 -12.01 -13.57
CA VAL A 9 -3.68 -12.06 -13.68
C VAL A 9 -4.36 -11.77 -12.34
N GLY A 10 -5.54 -11.16 -12.38
CA GLY A 10 -6.34 -10.84 -11.20
C GLY A 10 -5.80 -9.70 -10.37
N SER A 11 -6.68 -8.79 -9.98
CA SER A 11 -6.37 -7.69 -9.06
C SER A 11 -6.42 -8.13 -7.60
N ILE A 12 -5.76 -7.35 -6.75
CA ILE A 12 -5.79 -7.53 -5.29
C ILE A 12 -6.67 -6.47 -4.67
N ASP A 13 -7.61 -6.89 -3.81
CA ASP A 13 -8.39 -6.00 -2.96
C ASP A 13 -7.98 -6.22 -1.50
N ILE A 14 -7.54 -5.16 -0.82
CA ILE A 14 -7.19 -5.23 0.60
C ILE A 14 -8.48 -5.05 1.39
N ASN A 15 -8.83 -6.07 2.19
CA ASN A 15 -10.08 -6.06 2.94
C ASN A 15 -9.90 -5.50 4.35
N GLU A 16 -8.76 -5.81 4.98
CA GLU A 16 -8.53 -5.50 6.38
C GLU A 16 -7.04 -5.36 6.68
N VAL A 17 -6.72 -4.42 7.56
CA VAL A 17 -5.38 -4.21 8.10
C VAL A 17 -5.48 -4.17 9.61
N LEU A 18 -4.67 -4.99 10.27
CA LEU A 18 -4.57 -5.08 11.71
C LEU A 18 -3.12 -4.83 12.13
N ILE A 19 -2.92 -4.36 13.34
CA ILE A 19 -1.59 -4.12 13.93
C ILE A 19 -1.41 -4.95 15.19
N ASN A 20 -0.16 -5.30 15.49
CA ASN A 20 0.24 -6.06 16.67
C ASN A 20 -0.62 -7.33 16.84
N ASP A 21 -1.16 -7.58 18.04
CA ASP A 21 -1.98 -8.75 18.37
C ASP A 21 -3.41 -8.71 17.79
N GLY A 22 -3.57 -8.16 16.59
CA GLY A 22 -4.84 -8.09 15.88
C GLY A 22 -5.68 -6.85 16.20
N ALA A 23 -5.07 -5.81 16.77
CA ALA A 23 -5.75 -4.54 17.01
C ALA A 23 -6.09 -3.83 15.70
N VAL A 24 -7.24 -3.15 15.67
CA VAL A 24 -7.60 -2.29 14.54
C VAL A 24 -6.87 -0.96 14.72
N PRO A 25 -6.01 -0.54 13.77
CA PRO A 25 -5.31 0.73 13.85
C PRO A 25 -6.27 1.93 13.81
N GLU A 26 -5.90 3.05 14.44
CA GLU A 26 -6.70 4.28 14.42
C GLU A 26 -6.97 4.79 13.00
N ARG A 27 -5.99 4.62 12.08
CA ARG A 27 -6.09 5.09 10.69
C ARG A 27 -5.42 4.12 9.72
N VAL A 28 -6.08 3.86 8.60
CA VAL A 28 -5.52 3.13 7.45
C VAL A 28 -5.98 3.80 6.16
N LYS A 29 -5.03 4.09 5.27
CA LYS A 29 -5.31 4.58 3.91
C LYS A 29 -4.35 3.93 2.91
N ILE A 30 -4.77 3.86 1.66
CA ILE A 30 -3.88 3.56 0.53
C ILE A 30 -3.55 4.86 -0.17
N GLN A 31 -2.27 5.18 -0.23
CA GLN A 31 -1.77 6.26 -1.05
C GLN A 31 -1.57 5.75 -2.48
N VAL A 32 -2.32 6.32 -3.42
CA VAL A 32 -2.17 6.11 -4.85
C VAL A 32 -1.32 7.23 -5.42
N SER A 33 -0.21 6.88 -6.04
CA SER A 33 0.76 7.83 -6.60
C SER A 33 1.24 7.37 -7.98
N SER A 34 2.27 8.03 -8.50
CA SER A 34 3.03 7.60 -9.66
C SER A 34 4.51 7.42 -9.30
N PRO A 35 5.28 6.64 -10.08
CA PRO A 35 6.71 6.48 -9.82
C PRO A 35 7.46 7.83 -9.84
N ALA A 36 7.07 8.75 -10.72
CA ALA A 36 7.67 10.09 -10.80
C ALA A 36 7.37 10.99 -9.58
N LYS A 37 6.20 10.82 -8.95
CA LYS A 37 5.76 11.65 -7.81
C LYS A 37 6.25 11.11 -6.46
N GLY A 38 6.52 9.80 -6.36
CA GLY A 38 6.92 9.15 -5.12
C GLY A 38 5.80 9.13 -4.07
N PHE A 39 6.16 8.93 -2.79
CA PHE A 39 5.22 8.88 -1.67
C PHE A 39 5.56 9.97 -0.64
N ILE A 40 4.57 10.36 0.16
CA ILE A 40 4.80 11.24 1.32
C ILE A 40 4.50 10.50 2.62
N VAL A 41 5.24 10.84 3.67
CA VAL A 41 5.00 10.39 5.04
C VAL A 41 4.50 11.60 5.82
N THR A 42 3.31 11.46 6.40
CA THR A 42 2.52 12.55 6.98
C THR A 42 1.65 11.99 8.09
N ASP A 43 1.40 12.81 9.11
CA ASP A 43 0.45 12.54 10.19
C ASP A 43 -0.94 13.18 9.92
N ARG A 44 -1.09 13.92 8.81
CA ARG A 44 -2.22 14.82 8.51
C ARG A 44 -2.97 14.47 7.20
N PHE A 45 -3.51 13.25 7.15
CA PHE A 45 -4.21 12.66 5.99
C PHE A 45 -5.35 13.46 5.34
N ASP A 46 -5.84 14.52 6.00
CA ASP A 46 -7.04 15.27 5.63
C ASP A 46 -6.76 16.77 5.37
N GLU A 47 -5.50 17.21 5.43
CA GLU A 47 -5.14 18.63 5.29
C GLU A 47 -4.76 19.01 3.85
N THR A 48 -4.96 20.29 3.54
CA THR A 48 -4.86 20.86 2.17
C THR A 48 -3.50 20.74 1.50
N GLU A 49 -2.44 20.39 2.24
CA GLU A 49 -1.08 20.12 1.71
C GLU A 49 -1.00 18.76 0.98
N GLU A 50 -2.01 17.91 1.14
CA GLU A 50 -2.08 16.58 0.54
C GLU A 50 -2.92 16.51 -0.73
N LYS A 51 -3.47 17.65 -1.22
CA LYS A 51 -4.28 17.69 -2.46
C LYS A 51 -3.59 17.07 -3.68
N ASP A 52 -2.27 17.07 -3.66
CA ASP A 52 -1.44 16.49 -4.70
C ASP A 52 -1.33 14.96 -4.56
N TYR A 53 -1.48 14.38 -3.37
CA TYR A 53 -1.36 12.95 -3.10
C TYR A 53 -2.72 12.31 -2.80
N SER A 54 -3.07 11.26 -3.53
CA SER A 54 -4.37 10.62 -3.36
C SER A 54 -4.33 9.59 -2.22
N PHE A 55 -4.83 9.95 -1.05
CA PHE A 55 -5.15 8.98 0.01
C PHE A 55 -6.59 8.48 -0.16
N LYS A 56 -6.74 7.16 -0.18
CA LYS A 56 -8.03 6.50 -0.42
C LYS A 56 -8.30 5.45 0.65
N ASP A 57 -9.58 5.19 0.89
CA ASP A 57 -9.98 4.08 1.75
C ASP A 57 -9.66 2.73 1.11
N LEU A 58 -9.56 1.68 1.93
CA LEU A 58 -9.18 0.34 1.47
C LEU A 58 -10.14 -0.19 0.38
N ASN A 59 -11.44 0.08 0.54
CA ASN A 59 -12.50 -0.35 -0.37
C ASN A 59 -12.59 0.47 -1.67
N GLU A 60 -11.83 1.56 -1.79
CA GLU A 60 -11.80 2.42 -2.98
C GLU A 60 -10.63 2.09 -3.92
N VAL A 61 -9.75 1.17 -3.52
CA VAL A 61 -8.53 0.83 -4.27
C VAL A 61 -8.45 -0.67 -4.54
N THR A 62 -8.42 -0.96 -5.83
CA THR A 62 -8.07 -2.28 -6.37
C THR A 62 -6.67 -2.20 -6.96
N ILE A 63 -5.76 -3.07 -6.50
CA ILE A 63 -4.35 -3.06 -6.93
C ILE A 63 -4.20 -3.91 -8.20
N PRO A 64 -3.95 -3.29 -9.37
CA PRO A 64 -3.90 -4.01 -10.64
C PRO A 64 -2.60 -4.81 -10.76
N THR A 65 -2.61 -5.83 -11.62
CA THR A 65 -1.45 -6.67 -11.94
C THR A 65 -0.24 -5.86 -12.40
N GLY A 66 0.97 -6.37 -12.19
CA GLY A 66 2.19 -5.75 -12.68
C GLY A 66 2.61 -4.48 -11.93
N THR A 67 2.05 -4.24 -10.75
CA THR A 67 2.34 -3.07 -9.90
C THR A 67 3.30 -3.40 -8.75
N SER A 68 3.91 -4.59 -8.75
CA SER A 68 4.89 -4.92 -7.73
C SER A 68 6.04 -3.90 -7.71
N PRO A 69 6.61 -3.58 -6.53
CA PRO A 69 7.73 -2.66 -6.43
C PRO A 69 8.89 -3.04 -7.36
N GLN A 70 9.20 -4.35 -7.48
CA GLN A 70 10.25 -4.82 -8.38
C GLN A 70 9.93 -4.56 -9.87
N ALA A 71 8.66 -4.73 -10.28
CA ALA A 71 8.25 -4.45 -11.66
C ALA A 71 8.33 -2.96 -11.98
N GLN A 72 7.95 -2.11 -11.03
CA GLN A 72 8.03 -0.65 -11.15
C GLN A 72 9.48 -0.19 -11.24
N THR A 73 10.38 -0.64 -10.37
CA THR A 73 11.82 -0.34 -10.45
C THR A 73 12.44 -0.84 -11.77
N ALA A 74 12.04 -2.01 -12.26
CA ALA A 74 12.51 -2.51 -13.56
C ALA A 74 12.02 -1.66 -14.74
N LYS A 75 10.83 -1.03 -14.62
CA LYS A 75 10.27 -0.13 -15.62
C LYS A 75 10.96 1.24 -15.59
N GLU A 76 11.21 1.78 -14.40
CA GLU A 76 12.01 2.99 -14.16
C GLU A 76 13.41 2.88 -14.75
N ASN A 77 14.15 1.81 -14.43
CA ASN A 77 15.50 1.59 -14.94
C ASN A 77 15.58 1.48 -16.47
N LYS A 78 14.46 1.18 -17.13
CA LYS A 78 14.35 1.11 -18.60
C LYS A 78 13.84 2.42 -19.21
N GLY A 79 13.57 3.46 -18.42
CA GLY A 79 12.98 4.71 -18.88
C GLY A 79 11.57 4.54 -19.46
N LYS A 80 10.81 3.53 -19.00
CA LYS A 80 9.50 3.17 -19.56
C LYS A 80 8.32 3.63 -18.71
N VAL A 81 8.55 4.37 -17.63
CA VAL A 81 7.47 4.92 -16.78
C VAL A 81 6.65 5.93 -17.58
N THR A 82 5.34 5.88 -17.36
CA THR A 82 4.34 6.75 -17.96
C THR A 82 3.46 7.37 -16.89
N ASP A 83 2.76 8.46 -17.20
CA ASP A 83 1.83 9.10 -16.26
C ASP A 83 0.63 8.22 -15.88
N ALA A 84 0.37 7.17 -16.67
CA ALA A 84 -0.64 6.15 -16.37
C ALA A 84 -0.16 5.08 -15.37
N ASP A 85 1.14 5.07 -15.01
CA ASP A 85 1.66 4.14 -14.02
C ASP A 85 1.30 4.57 -12.61
N HIS A 86 0.72 3.63 -11.87
CA HIS A 86 0.37 3.83 -10.48
C HIS A 86 1.25 3.00 -9.55
N THR A 87 1.66 3.63 -8.45
CA THR A 87 2.34 3.01 -7.32
C THR A 87 1.50 3.17 -6.07
N TYR A 88 1.58 2.19 -5.17
CA TYR A 88 0.69 2.08 -4.03
C TYR A 88 1.49 1.97 -2.73
N ALA A 89 1.10 2.72 -1.72
CA ALA A 89 1.61 2.57 -0.38
C ALA A 89 0.46 2.42 0.62
N LEU A 90 0.58 1.45 1.52
CA LEU A 90 -0.27 1.34 2.70
C LEU A 90 0.28 2.27 3.78
N THR A 91 -0.54 3.21 4.23
CA THR A 91 -0.24 4.10 5.33
C THR A 91 -1.11 3.77 6.52
N ILE A 92 -0.47 3.58 7.67
CA ILE A 92 -1.10 3.12 8.90
C ILE A 92 -0.67 4.11 9.99
N GLY A 93 -1.64 4.68 10.68
CA GLY A 93 -1.43 5.59 11.80
C GLY A 93 -2.07 5.01 13.05
N ASP A 94 -1.29 5.00 14.14
CA ASP A 94 -1.78 4.63 15.47
C ASP A 94 -0.95 5.34 16.54
N LYS A 95 -1.52 5.54 17.73
CA LYS A 95 -0.79 6.06 18.89
C LYS A 95 0.14 5.02 19.49
N GLN A 96 -0.20 3.74 19.38
CA GLN A 96 0.65 2.66 19.84
C GLN A 96 1.77 2.39 18.84
N THR A 97 2.93 1.96 19.34
CA THR A 97 4.01 1.48 18.47
C THR A 97 3.54 0.27 17.68
N ILE A 98 3.69 0.34 16.35
CA ILE A 98 3.35 -0.75 15.44
C ILE A 98 4.56 -1.69 15.32
N GLU A 99 4.46 -2.87 15.93
CA GLU A 99 5.46 -3.94 15.95
C GLU A 99 5.20 -5.00 14.89
N SER A 100 3.93 -5.20 14.52
CA SER A 100 3.55 -6.07 13.41
C SER A 100 2.33 -5.53 12.68
N ILE A 101 2.21 -5.89 11.41
CA ILE A 101 1.11 -5.52 10.53
C ILE A 101 0.58 -6.81 9.90
N THR A 102 -0.71 -7.07 10.06
CA THR A 102 -1.42 -8.15 9.36
C THR A 102 -2.33 -7.56 8.29
N ILE A 103 -2.15 -7.99 7.04
CA ILE A 103 -2.98 -7.59 5.91
C ILE A 103 -3.80 -8.79 5.45
N LYS A 104 -5.12 -8.64 5.38
CA LYS A 104 -6.02 -9.60 4.74
C LYS A 104 -6.47 -9.04 3.41
N TYR A 105 -6.36 -9.84 2.36
CA TYR A 105 -6.67 -9.41 1.00
C TYR A 105 -7.30 -10.54 0.19
N ASN A 106 -8.04 -10.18 -0.86
CA ASN A 106 -8.56 -11.12 -1.82
C ASN A 106 -7.77 -11.04 -3.13
N HIS A 107 -7.56 -12.20 -3.76
CA HIS A 107 -7.03 -12.30 -5.12
C HIS A 107 -7.76 -13.44 -5.82
N LEU A 108 -8.36 -13.16 -6.98
CA LEU A 108 -9.14 -14.17 -7.75
C LEU A 108 -10.24 -14.87 -6.92
N GLY A 109 -10.88 -14.13 -6.00
CA GLY A 109 -11.92 -14.67 -5.12
C GLY A 109 -11.41 -15.52 -3.95
N ILE A 110 -10.09 -15.64 -3.78
CA ILE A 110 -9.45 -16.37 -2.69
C ILE A 110 -8.95 -15.37 -1.64
N SER A 111 -9.28 -15.63 -0.37
CA SER A 111 -8.80 -14.82 0.75
C SER A 111 -7.41 -15.26 1.21
N HIS A 112 -6.55 -14.28 1.42
CA HIS A 112 -5.18 -14.44 1.87
C HIS A 112 -4.90 -13.59 3.10
N LYS A 113 -3.88 -13.97 3.85
CA LYS A 113 -3.35 -13.23 5.00
C LYS A 113 -1.83 -13.21 4.92
N ILE A 114 -1.24 -12.05 5.17
CA ILE A 114 0.19 -11.87 5.40
C ILE A 114 0.43 -11.07 6.67
N THR A 115 1.44 -11.45 7.45
CA THR A 115 1.87 -10.73 8.65
C THR A 115 3.33 -10.34 8.48
N ILE A 116 3.64 -9.08 8.78
CA ILE A 116 4.96 -8.47 8.63
C ILE A 116 5.35 -7.88 9.97
N SER A 117 6.48 -8.30 10.53
CA SER A 117 7.05 -7.69 11.74
C SER A 117 7.89 -6.47 11.36
N THR A 118 7.73 -5.37 12.10
CA THR A 118 8.46 -4.11 11.88
C THR A 118 9.75 -4.04 12.70
N ILE A 119 9.86 -4.87 13.75
CA ILE A 119 11.10 -5.00 14.54
C ILE A 119 12.12 -5.81 13.73
N LYS A 120 13.24 -5.18 13.38
CA LYS A 120 14.41 -5.87 12.84
C LYS A 120 14.94 -6.84 13.90
N VAL A 121 15.01 -8.13 13.57
CA VAL A 121 16.02 -8.99 14.18
C VAL A 121 17.37 -8.45 13.71
N GLN A 122 18.13 -7.88 14.63
CA GLN A 122 19.52 -7.46 14.40
C GLN A 122 20.45 -8.66 14.54
#